data_AF-A0A0B5NQA8-F1
#
_entry.id   AF-A0A0B5NQA8-F1
#
_cell.length_a   1.000
_cell.length_b   1.000
_cell.length_c   1.000
_cell.angle_alpha   90.00
_cell.angle_beta   90.00
_cell.angle_gamma   90.00
#
_symmetry.space_group_name_H-M   'P 1'
#
loop_
_entity.id
_entity.type
_entity.pdbx_description
1 polymer ?
#
loop_
_entity_poly.entity_id
_entity_poly.type
_entity_poly.pdbx_seq_one_letter_code
_entity_poly.pdbx_strand_id
1 'polypeptide(L)'
;MILKTVKKVILIAGGLYITYLVGVVTLAESIPYPTSQQLKEAEKVVERYVGENNGVKMIDTSSSFTAEMFNRTIHIEGNSKENPEQVFRMDLDQVSSESEKITEKSINKICKSNDAGKKFTCADAE
;
A
#
# COMPACT_ATOMS: atom_id res chain seq x y z
N MET A 1 -41.53 33.07 -10.72
CA MET A 1 -41.59 31.96 -9.74
C MET A 1 -40.53 30.89 -10.00
N ILE A 2 -40.39 30.43 -11.25
CA ILE A 2 -39.42 29.39 -11.69
C ILE A 2 -37.96 29.72 -11.32
N LEU A 3 -37.49 30.95 -11.55
CA LEU A 3 -36.10 31.35 -11.26
C LEU A 3 -35.71 31.22 -9.77
N LYS A 4 -36.66 31.47 -8.85
CA LYS A 4 -36.43 31.33 -7.39
C LYS A 4 -36.32 29.86 -6.98
N THR A 5 -37.12 28.99 -7.59
CA THR A 5 -37.10 27.53 -7.36
C THR A 5 -35.80 26.93 -7.89
N VAL A 6 -35.40 27.29 -9.12
CA VAL A 6 -34.13 26.83 -9.73
C VAL A 6 -32.93 27.26 -8.88
N LYS A 7 -32.89 28.51 -8.39
CA LYS A 7 -31.80 29.00 -7.52
C LYS A 7 -31.72 28.22 -6.19
N LYS A 8 -32.87 27.82 -5.61
CA LYS A 8 -32.90 26.97 -4.40
C LYS A 8 -32.37 25.56 -4.67
N VAL A 9 -32.74 24.95 -5.81
CA VAL A 9 -32.25 23.61 -6.18
C VAL A 9 -30.74 23.62 -6.41
N ILE A 10 -30.20 24.63 -7.09
CA ILE A 10 -28.76 24.78 -7.31
C ILE A 10 -28.02 24.93 -5.96
N LEU A 11 -28.57 25.69 -5.01
CA LEU A 11 -28.00 25.82 -3.67
C LEU A 11 -27.99 24.50 -2.90
N ILE A 12 -29.06 23.71 -2.96
CA ILE A 12 -29.15 22.41 -2.29
C ILE A 12 -28.18 21.42 -2.93
N ALA A 13 -28.17 21.31 -4.27
CA ALA A 13 -27.27 20.43 -5.00
C ALA A 13 -25.79 20.81 -4.79
N GLY A 14 -25.48 22.11 -4.82
CA GLY A 14 -24.15 22.63 -4.52
C GLY A 14 -23.74 22.35 -3.07
N GLY A 15 -24.65 22.51 -2.12
CA GLY A 15 -24.41 22.18 -0.72
C GLY A 15 -24.11 20.69 -0.51
N LEU A 16 -24.92 19.80 -1.10
CA LEU A 16 -24.71 18.35 -1.02
C LEU A 16 -23.36 17.93 -1.62
N TYR A 17 -22.97 18.54 -2.75
CA TYR A 17 -21.69 18.27 -3.39
C TYR A 17 -20.50 18.67 -2.50
N ILE A 18 -20.55 19.85 -1.87
CA ILE A 18 -19.49 20.30 -0.96
C ILE A 18 -19.40 19.36 0.25
N THR A 19 -20.54 18.99 0.85
CA THR A 19 -20.56 18.05 1.99
C THR A 19 -19.96 16.69 1.62
N TYR A 20 -20.25 16.19 0.42
CA TYR A 20 -19.64 14.96 -0.09
C TYR A 20 -18.12 15.09 -0.20
N LEU A 21 -17.61 16.16 -0.82
CA LEU A 21 -16.17 16.37 -0.95
C LEU A 21 -15.47 16.48 0.41
N VAL A 22 -16.05 17.20 1.36
CA VAL A 22 -15.51 17.30 2.73
C VAL A 22 -15.48 15.93 3.39
N GLY A 23 -16.54 15.12 3.23
CA GLY A 23 -16.57 13.74 3.72
C GLY A 23 -15.46 12.87 3.13
N VAL A 24 -15.25 12.94 1.82
CA VAL A 24 -14.18 12.20 1.11
C VAL A 24 -12.80 12.61 1.62
N VAL A 25 -12.53 13.92 1.76
CA VAL A 25 -11.23 14.41 2.28
C VAL A 25 -11.00 13.97 3.72
N THR A 26 -12.02 14.08 4.57
CA THR A 26 -11.91 13.69 6.00
C THR A 26 -11.61 12.19 6.13
N LEU A 27 -12.27 11.35 5.33
CA LEU A 27 -11.99 9.91 5.30
C LEU A 27 -10.57 9.62 4.82
N ALA A 28 -10.11 10.28 3.76
CA ALA A 28 -8.75 10.10 3.24
C ALA A 28 -7.67 10.53 4.26
N GLU A 29 -7.88 11.62 4.99
CA GLU A 29 -6.97 12.08 6.04
C GLU A 29 -6.96 11.18 7.28
N SER A 30 -8.07 10.47 7.55
CA SER A 30 -8.16 9.54 8.67
C SER A 30 -7.34 8.25 8.48
N ILE A 31 -6.88 7.98 7.26
CA ILE A 31 -6.07 6.81 6.92
C ILE A 31 -4.60 7.11 7.29
N PRO A 32 -4.06 6.50 8.36
CA PRO A 32 -2.74 6.85 8.86
C PRO A 32 -1.64 6.41 7.89
N TYR A 33 -0.58 7.20 7.80
CA TYR A 33 0.61 6.78 7.06
C TYR A 33 1.32 5.64 7.81
N PRO A 34 1.93 4.67 7.09
CA PRO A 34 2.77 3.66 7.73
C PRO A 34 3.88 4.32 8.55
N THR A 35 4.00 3.92 9.81
CA THR A 35 5.07 4.43 10.67
C THR A 35 6.42 3.85 10.26
N SER A 36 7.53 4.52 10.61
CA SER A 36 8.87 3.95 10.38
C SER A 36 9.08 2.60 11.08
N GLN A 37 8.38 2.35 12.19
CA GLN A 37 8.42 1.06 12.85
C GLN A 37 7.72 -0.02 12.00
N GLN A 38 6.53 0.28 11.48
CA GLN A 38 5.79 -0.64 10.60
C GLN A 38 6.55 -0.94 9.31
N LEU A 39 7.24 0.04 8.72
CA LEU A 39 8.11 -0.20 7.57
C LEU A 39 9.24 -1.19 7.89
N LYS A 40 9.91 -1.04 9.03
CA LYS A 40 10.95 -1.99 9.48
C LYS A 40 10.40 -3.36 9.85
N GLU A 41 9.18 -3.42 10.37
CA GLU A 41 8.50 -4.69 10.64
C GLU A 41 8.11 -5.40 9.33
N ALA A 42 7.62 -4.65 8.34
CA ALA A 42 7.32 -5.15 7.00
C ALA A 42 8.55 -5.74 6.31
N GLU A 43 9.70 -5.06 6.38
CA GLU A 43 10.98 -5.59 5.87
C GLU A 43 11.28 -6.97 6.48
N LYS A 44 11.22 -7.10 7.81
CA LYS A 44 11.49 -8.38 8.49
C LYS A 44 10.50 -9.48 8.12
N VAL A 45 9.23 -9.13 7.99
CA VAL A 45 8.17 -10.07 7.58
C VAL A 45 8.45 -10.60 6.17
N VAL A 46 8.80 -9.72 5.23
CA VAL A 46 9.12 -10.09 3.85
C VAL A 46 10.41 -10.91 3.78
N GLU A 47 11.46 -10.50 4.47
CA GLU A 47 12.73 -11.24 4.52
C GLU A 47 12.53 -12.65 5.05
N ARG A 48 11.73 -12.82 6.11
CA ARG A 48 11.38 -14.13 6.65
C ARG A 48 10.56 -14.94 5.65
N TYR A 49 9.51 -14.34 5.08
CA TYR A 49 8.64 -15.02 4.11
C TYR A 49 9.44 -15.55 2.92
N VAL A 50 10.32 -14.73 2.33
CA VAL A 50 11.18 -15.15 1.20
C VAL A 50 12.18 -16.22 1.65
N GLY A 51 12.75 -16.08 2.84
CA GLY A 51 13.62 -17.11 3.42
C GLY A 51 12.93 -18.47 3.55
N GLU A 52 11.72 -18.50 4.07
CA GLU A 52 10.96 -19.73 4.33
C GLU A 52 10.39 -20.35 3.04
N ASN A 53 9.89 -19.53 2.11
CA ASN A 53 9.22 -20.01 0.89
C ASN A 53 10.15 -20.19 -0.32
N ASN A 54 11.28 -19.50 -0.35
CA ASN A 54 12.23 -19.57 -1.47
C ASN A 54 13.60 -20.11 -1.08
N GLY A 55 13.90 -20.29 0.21
CA GLY A 55 15.20 -20.79 0.69
C GLY A 55 16.34 -19.81 0.41
N VAL A 56 16.02 -18.51 0.33
CA VAL A 56 16.92 -17.45 -0.13
C VAL A 56 17.02 -16.38 0.95
N LYS A 57 18.22 -15.85 1.18
CA LYS A 57 18.39 -14.70 2.07
C LYS A 57 18.28 -13.41 1.26
N MET A 58 17.39 -12.51 1.65
CA MET A 58 17.33 -11.17 1.07
C MET A 58 18.43 -10.25 1.62
N ILE A 59 18.92 -9.37 0.74
CA ILE A 59 19.86 -8.28 1.01
C ILE A 59 19.41 -7.02 0.28
N ASP A 60 19.99 -5.88 0.64
CA ASP A 60 19.67 -4.57 0.07
C ASP A 60 18.16 -4.26 0.09
N THR A 61 17.49 -4.77 1.14
CA THR A 61 16.06 -4.59 1.36
C THR A 61 15.76 -3.11 1.58
N SER A 62 14.77 -2.61 0.85
CA SER A 62 14.27 -1.25 0.98
C SER A 62 12.75 -1.27 1.13
N SER A 63 12.26 -0.39 1.99
CA SER A 63 10.83 -0.14 2.18
C SER A 63 10.45 1.23 1.61
N SER A 64 9.32 1.26 0.93
CA SER A 64 8.63 2.47 0.50
C SER A 64 7.12 2.24 0.66
N PHE A 65 6.31 3.25 0.38
CA PHE A 65 4.86 3.10 0.40
C PHE A 65 4.23 4.02 -0.65
N THR A 66 3.09 3.59 -1.18
CA THR A 66 2.27 4.44 -2.05
C THR A 66 1.41 5.35 -1.18
N ALA A 67 1.28 6.62 -1.57
CA ALA A 67 0.54 7.63 -0.82
C ALA A 67 -0.75 8.05 -1.53
N GLU A 68 -1.44 7.12 -2.16
CA GLU A 68 -2.72 7.39 -2.82
C GLU A 68 -3.84 7.60 -1.79
N MET A 69 -4.88 8.33 -2.20
CA MET A 69 -5.91 8.89 -1.31
C MET A 69 -6.56 7.86 -0.37
N PHE A 70 -6.73 6.62 -0.83
CA PHE A 70 -7.27 5.49 -0.05
C PHE A 70 -6.35 4.27 -0.05
N ASN A 71 -5.13 4.41 -0.55
CA ASN A 71 -4.20 3.30 -0.68
C ASN A 71 -2.83 3.67 -0.11
N ARG A 72 -2.50 3.06 1.03
CA ARG A 72 -1.19 3.17 1.68
C ARG A 72 -0.41 1.85 1.69
N THR A 73 -0.51 1.07 0.62
CA THR A 73 0.28 -0.15 0.45
C THR A 73 1.76 0.11 0.71
N ILE A 74 2.37 -0.77 1.53
CA ILE A 74 3.81 -0.78 1.78
C ILE A 74 4.45 -1.63 0.69
N HIS A 75 5.47 -1.09 0.05
CA HIS A 75 6.26 -1.78 -0.97
C HIS A 75 7.63 -2.14 -0.39
N ILE A 76 7.95 -3.43 -0.38
CA ILE A 76 9.27 -3.94 -0.02
C ILE A 76 9.95 -4.49 -1.26
N GLU A 77 11.20 -4.11 -1.49
CA GLU A 77 12.03 -4.66 -2.55
C GLU A 77 13.41 -5.03 -2.02
N GLY A 78 13.96 -6.14 -2.49
CA GLY A 78 15.34 -6.54 -2.17
C GLY A 78 15.84 -7.66 -3.07
N ASN A 79 17.14 -7.94 -2.97
CA ASN A 79 17.85 -8.88 -3.83
C ASN A 79 18.15 -10.18 -3.08
N SER A 80 18.20 -11.30 -3.79
CA SER A 80 18.78 -12.53 -3.22
C SER A 80 20.28 -12.34 -3.00
N LYS A 81 20.76 -12.77 -1.84
CA LYS A 81 22.19 -12.85 -1.55
C LYS A 81 22.89 -13.86 -2.44
N GLU A 82 22.22 -14.98 -2.71
CA GLU A 82 22.74 -16.09 -3.51
C GLU A 82 22.76 -15.76 -5.01
N ASN A 83 21.81 -14.94 -5.46
CA ASN A 83 21.76 -14.43 -6.83
C ASN A 83 21.30 -12.96 -6.87
N PRO A 84 22.21 -11.98 -6.92
CA PRO A 84 21.84 -10.57 -6.93
C PRO A 84 20.98 -10.13 -8.12
N GLU A 85 20.94 -10.89 -9.23
CA GLU A 85 20.01 -10.62 -10.34
C GLU A 85 18.56 -11.04 -10.03
N GLN A 86 18.37 -11.86 -8.99
CA GLN A 86 17.07 -12.22 -8.49
C GLN A 86 16.56 -11.16 -7.52
N VAL A 87 15.47 -10.50 -7.90
CA VAL A 87 14.85 -9.41 -7.14
C VAL A 87 13.46 -9.85 -6.71
N PHE A 88 13.16 -9.62 -5.44
CA PHE A 88 11.84 -9.83 -4.87
C PHE A 88 11.20 -8.47 -4.60
N ARG A 89 9.93 -8.34 -5.00
CA ARG A 89 9.09 -7.19 -4.67
C ARG A 89 7.81 -7.70 -4.05
N MET A 90 7.42 -7.16 -2.91
CA MET A 90 6.19 -7.51 -2.23
C MET A 90 5.42 -6.26 -1.85
N ASP A 91 4.11 -6.35 -2.05
CA ASP A 91 3.18 -5.33 -1.62
C ASP A 91 2.45 -5.85 -0.38
N LEU A 92 2.36 -5.01 0.63
CA LEU A 92 1.65 -5.30 1.87
C LEU A 92 0.49 -4.34 2.03
N ASP A 93 -0.67 -4.91 2.35
CA ASP A 93 -1.85 -4.18 2.77
C ASP A 93 -1.53 -3.28 3.97
N GLN A 94 -2.17 -2.13 3.92
CA GLN A 94 -2.12 -1.19 5.02
C GLN A 94 -2.84 -1.78 6.24
N VAL A 95 -2.25 -1.57 7.41
CA VAL A 95 -2.90 -1.87 8.69
C VAL A 95 -3.83 -0.73 9.12
N SER A 96 -4.91 -1.10 9.81
CA SER A 96 -6.02 -0.20 10.13
C SER A 96 -5.67 0.84 11.21
N SER A 97 -4.53 0.70 11.89
CA SER A 97 -4.07 1.63 12.92
C SER A 97 -2.54 1.66 13.05
N GLU A 98 -2.01 2.74 13.62
CA GLU A 98 -0.57 2.90 13.89
C GLU A 98 -0.02 1.87 14.90
N SER A 99 -0.87 1.32 15.76
CA SER A 99 -0.50 0.32 16.77
C SER A 99 -0.61 -1.13 16.29
N GLU A 100 -1.23 -1.34 15.13
CA GLU A 100 -1.36 -2.66 14.53
C GLU A 100 -0.03 -3.09 13.90
N LYS A 101 0.29 -4.37 14.09
CA LYS A 101 1.55 -4.97 13.63
C LYS A 101 1.39 -5.51 12.22
N ILE A 102 2.42 -5.33 11.41
CA ILE A 102 2.51 -5.96 10.09
C ILE A 102 2.78 -7.46 10.28
N THR A 103 2.05 -8.28 9.53
CA THR A 103 2.22 -9.74 9.54
C THR A 103 2.27 -10.28 8.12
N GLU A 104 2.60 -11.56 7.95
CA GLU A 104 2.61 -12.20 6.62
C GLU A 104 1.25 -12.16 5.93
N LYS A 105 0.15 -12.12 6.69
CA LYS A 105 -1.21 -11.95 6.16
C LYS A 105 -1.43 -10.59 5.49
N SER A 106 -0.57 -9.62 5.78
CA SER A 106 -0.61 -8.33 5.12
C SER A 106 0.02 -8.40 3.73
N ILE A 107 0.85 -9.41 3.41
CA ILE A 107 1.38 -9.57 2.05
C ILE A 107 0.21 -9.90 1.13
N ASN A 108 -0.07 -9.04 0.16
CA ASN A 108 -1.18 -9.20 -0.77
C ASN A 108 -0.69 -9.54 -2.19
N LYS A 109 0.57 -9.23 -2.50
CA LYS A 109 1.17 -9.47 -3.81
C LYS A 109 2.64 -9.78 -3.69
N ILE A 110 3.05 -10.77 -4.48
CA ILE A 110 4.39 -11.31 -4.49
C ILE A 110 4.90 -11.28 -5.93
N CYS A 111 5.97 -10.54 -6.15
CA CYS A 111 6.61 -10.39 -7.45
C CYS A 111 8.06 -10.89 -7.36
N LYS A 112 8.46 -11.64 -8.39
CA LYS A 112 9.82 -12.15 -8.53
C LYS A 112 10.38 -11.82 -9.90
N SER A 113 11.61 -11.33 -9.94
CA SER A 113 12.41 -11.14 -11.14
C SER A 113 13.65 -12.02 -11.05
N ASN A 114 14.11 -12.55 -12.18
CA ASN A 114 15.41 -13.22 -12.29
C ASN A 114 16.34 -12.50 -13.29
N ASP A 115 16.03 -11.26 -13.68
CA ASP A 115 16.75 -10.49 -14.70
C ASP A 115 17.10 -9.07 -14.23
N ALA A 116 17.50 -8.96 -12.96
CA ALA A 116 17.88 -7.72 -12.27
C ALA A 116 16.76 -6.65 -12.25
N GLY A 117 15.51 -7.10 -12.15
CA GLY A 117 14.32 -6.24 -12.00
C GLY A 117 13.74 -5.75 -13.33
N LYS A 118 14.16 -6.31 -14.48
CA LYS A 118 13.63 -5.91 -15.79
C LYS A 118 12.24 -6.49 -16.05
N LYS A 119 11.98 -7.73 -15.59
CA LYS A 119 10.69 -8.40 -15.72
C LYS A 119 10.31 -9.09 -14.43
N PHE A 120 9.15 -8.71 -13.91
CA PHE A 120 8.55 -9.35 -12.74
C PHE A 120 7.45 -10.32 -13.17
N THR A 121 7.47 -11.51 -12.58
CA THR A 121 6.32 -12.41 -12.52
C THR A 121 5.67 -12.21 -11.17
N CYS A 122 4.39 -11.81 -11.16
CA CYS A 122 3.65 -11.49 -9.94
C CYS A 122 2.49 -12.45 -9.74
N ALA A 123 2.20 -12.77 -8.48
CA ALA A 123 1.02 -13.48 -8.05
C ALA A 123 0.42 -12.75 -6.83
N ASP A 124 -0.90 -12.79 -6.72
CA ASP A 124 -1.58 -12.37 -5.51
C ASP A 124 -1.32 -13.42 -4.42
N ALA A 125 -1.15 -12.97 -3.17
CA ALA A 125 -1.01 -13.85 -2.03
C ALA A 125 -2.41 -14.29 -1.53
N GLU A 126 -2.55 -15.56 -1.13
CA GLU A 126 -3.79 -16.12 -0.57
C GLU A 126 -4.07 -15.69 0.87
#